data_AF-A0A8H7V9Y1-F1
#
_entry.id   AF-A0A8H7V9Y1-F1
#
_cell.length_a   1.000
_cell.length_b   1.000
_cell.length_c   1.000
_cell.angle_alpha   90.00
_cell.angle_beta   90.00
_cell.angle_gamma   90.00
#
_symmetry.space_group_name_H-M   'P 1'
#
loop_
_entity.id
_entity.type
_entity.pdbx_description
1 polymer ?
#
loop_
_entity_poly.entity_id
_entity_poly.type
_entity_poly.pdbx_seq_one_letter_code
_entity_poly.pdbx_strand_id
1 'polypeptide(L)'
;MLLHYLKNIDGDYKKYDDGRVKGILNPQDNQWFCASECTQIAADVFQTPMALFDGFQSNMYIPLRVNPLDAKRTHPIILQLKNNHIILIKIKPSLHIQWPILYPEPRGHKEEVLTADPWYNIFKDVFDRPVKILPEFTTIPDNTDISSIHSSDSETAVDLTI
;
A
#
# COMPACT_ATOMS: atom_id res chain seq x y z
N MET A 1 3.21 -14.98 8.11
CA MET A 1 4.00 -13.93 7.43
C MET A 1 5.42 -13.82 7.99
N LEU A 2 5.63 -13.64 9.31
CA LEU A 2 6.98 -13.55 9.91
C LEU A 2 7.95 -14.65 9.47
N LEU A 3 7.54 -15.92 9.53
CA LEU A 3 8.40 -17.05 9.11
C LEU A 3 8.83 -16.95 7.64
N HIS A 4 7.94 -16.48 6.76
CA HIS A 4 8.24 -16.29 5.34
C HIS A 4 9.23 -15.14 5.15
N TYR A 5 9.04 -14.03 5.87
CA TYR A 5 9.98 -12.91 5.86
C TYR A 5 11.37 -13.35 6.31
N LEU A 6 11.49 -13.99 7.48
CA LEU A 6 12.78 -14.43 8.03
C LEU A 6 13.50 -15.42 7.10
N LYS A 7 12.76 -16.31 6.42
CA LYS A 7 13.35 -17.26 5.47
C LYS A 7 13.94 -16.58 4.23
N ASN A 8 13.44 -15.41 3.84
CA ASN A 8 13.82 -14.73 2.60
C ASN A 8 14.49 -13.36 2.85
N ILE A 9 14.88 -13.06 4.09
CA ILE A 9 15.42 -11.75 4.49
C ILE A 9 16.74 -11.43 3.77
N ASP A 10 17.59 -12.42 3.53
CA ASP A 10 18.87 -12.23 2.85
C ASP A 10 18.74 -12.02 1.33
N GLY A 11 17.54 -12.19 0.77
CA GLY A 11 17.24 -12.05 -0.65
C GLY A 11 16.26 -10.91 -0.92
N ASP A 12 15.03 -11.26 -1.31
CA ASP A 12 14.00 -10.34 -1.79
C ASP A 12 13.66 -9.23 -0.79
N TYR A 13 13.81 -9.52 0.51
CA TYR A 13 13.46 -8.60 1.58
C TYR A 13 14.67 -7.93 2.24
N LYS A 14 15.87 -8.04 1.67
CA LYS A 14 17.09 -7.48 2.25
C LYS A 14 17.01 -5.97 2.48
N LYS A 15 16.31 -5.26 1.60
CA LYS A 15 16.06 -3.82 1.73
C LYS A 15 15.09 -3.45 2.86
N TYR A 16 14.46 -4.44 3.49
CA TYR A 16 13.52 -4.31 4.59
C TYR A 16 14.10 -4.83 5.92
N ASP A 17 15.41 -5.13 5.96
CA ASP A 17 16.09 -5.59 7.17
C ASP A 17 16.52 -4.39 8.03
N ASP A 18 15.54 -3.66 8.55
CA ASP A 18 15.69 -2.51 9.44
C ASP A 18 15.30 -2.86 10.90
N GLY A 19 15.00 -4.14 11.18
CA GLY A 19 14.48 -4.63 12.46
C GLY A 19 13.00 -4.30 12.73
N ARG A 20 12.44 -3.24 12.12
CA ARG A 20 11.06 -2.80 12.31
C ARG A 20 10.07 -3.82 11.75
N VAL A 21 10.32 -4.33 10.54
CA VAL A 21 9.43 -5.31 9.89
C VAL A 21 9.30 -6.59 10.72
N LYS A 22 10.38 -7.03 11.39
CA LYS A 22 10.34 -8.19 12.28
C LYS A 22 9.39 -8.00 13.46
N GLY A 23 9.39 -6.80 14.06
CA GLY A 23 8.46 -6.43 15.13
C GLY A 23 7.01 -6.41 14.65
N ILE A 24 6.74 -5.69 13.55
CA ILE A 24 5.39 -5.58 12.96
C ILE A 24 4.79 -6.95 12.59
N LEU A 25 5.60 -7.87 12.07
CA LEU A 25 5.12 -9.20 11.67
C LEU A 25 5.03 -10.20 12.83
N ASN A 26 5.56 -9.86 14.00
CA ASN A 26 5.51 -10.72 15.18
C ASN A 26 4.13 -10.64 15.85
N PRO A 27 3.35 -11.74 15.89
CA PRO A 27 2.01 -11.71 16.49
C PRO A 27 2.00 -11.46 18.00
N GLN A 28 3.16 -11.54 18.68
CA GLN A 28 3.31 -11.23 20.10
C GLN A 28 3.71 -9.78 20.36
N ASP A 29 3.99 -9.01 19.31
CA ASP A 29 4.28 -7.58 19.42
C ASP A 29 2.99 -6.78 19.16
N ASN A 30 2.87 -5.61 19.78
CA ASN A 30 1.71 -4.71 19.62
C ASN A 30 1.96 -3.63 18.55
N GLN A 31 3.00 -3.79 17.73
CA GLN A 31 3.29 -2.88 16.63
C GLN A 31 2.23 -2.95 15.53
N TRP A 32 1.83 -1.78 15.04
CA TRP A 32 0.81 -1.68 14.01
C TRP A 32 1.38 -2.01 12.64
N PHE A 33 0.57 -2.65 11.80
CA PHE A 33 0.87 -2.84 10.39
C PHE A 33 0.73 -1.48 9.68
N CYS A 34 1.84 -0.77 9.49
CA CYS A 34 1.86 0.54 8.84
C CYS A 34 2.88 0.65 7.70
N ALA A 35 3.57 -0.44 7.39
CA ALA A 35 4.73 -0.45 6.51
C ALA A 35 4.35 -1.02 5.13
N SER A 36 4.65 -0.29 4.04
CA SER A 36 4.43 -0.73 2.65
C SER A 36 5.10 -2.07 2.36
N GLU A 37 6.25 -2.31 2.98
CA GLU A 37 7.06 -3.52 2.96
C GLU A 37 6.25 -4.75 3.40
N CYS A 38 5.39 -4.59 4.40
CA CYS A 38 4.56 -5.68 4.90
C CYS A 38 3.48 -6.08 3.87
N THR A 39 3.08 -5.17 2.99
CA THR A 39 2.13 -5.45 1.90
C THR A 39 2.78 -6.32 0.82
N GLN A 40 4.05 -6.08 0.48
CA GLN A 40 4.80 -6.97 -0.42
C GLN A 40 4.89 -8.38 0.16
N ILE A 41 5.26 -8.51 1.44
CA ILE A 41 5.37 -9.81 2.12
C ILE A 41 4.01 -10.51 2.16
N ALA A 42 2.91 -9.76 2.34
CA ALA A 42 1.56 -10.32 2.27
C ALA A 42 1.24 -10.83 0.86
N ALA A 43 1.57 -10.07 -0.19
CA ALA A 43 1.35 -10.47 -1.57
C ALA A 43 2.06 -11.81 -1.88
N ASP A 44 3.30 -11.97 -1.44
CA ASP A 44 4.09 -13.19 -1.59
C ASP A 44 3.51 -14.38 -0.80
N VAL A 45 3.17 -14.16 0.47
CA VAL A 45 2.62 -15.21 1.36
C VAL A 45 1.25 -15.70 0.88
N PHE A 46 0.40 -14.78 0.44
CA PHE A 46 -0.92 -15.11 -0.08
C PHE A 46 -0.90 -15.45 -1.57
N GLN A 47 0.25 -15.34 -2.24
CA GLN A 47 0.42 -15.60 -3.68
C GLN A 47 -0.66 -14.90 -4.50
N THR A 48 -0.91 -13.64 -4.16
CA THR A 48 -2.02 -12.82 -4.66
C THR A 48 -1.54 -11.38 -4.77
N PRO A 49 -1.78 -10.68 -5.90
CA PRO A 49 -1.47 -9.25 -6.01
C PRO A 49 -2.20 -8.43 -4.94
N MET A 50 -1.60 -7.34 -4.48
CA MET A 50 -2.21 -6.43 -3.52
C MET A 50 -2.13 -5.00 -4.01
N ALA A 51 -3.18 -4.22 -3.82
CA ALA A 51 -3.18 -2.79 -4.08
C ALA A 51 -3.40 -2.04 -2.77
N LEU A 52 -2.47 -1.20 -2.37
CA LEU A 52 -2.57 -0.35 -1.18
C LEU A 52 -2.81 1.10 -1.61
N PHE A 53 -3.93 1.65 -1.18
CA PHE A 53 -4.27 3.07 -1.34
C PHE A 53 -4.10 3.79 -0.02
N ASP A 54 -3.14 4.70 0.09
CA ASP A 54 -2.79 5.41 1.34
C ASP A 54 -3.02 6.93 1.25
N GLY A 55 -3.45 7.44 0.09
CA GLY A 55 -3.65 8.87 -0.18
C GLY A 55 -2.37 9.65 -0.54
N PHE A 56 -1.17 9.07 -0.35
CA PHE A 56 0.11 9.73 -0.62
C PHE A 56 0.96 8.95 -1.63
N GLN A 57 1.22 7.67 -1.34
CA GLN A 57 2.00 6.74 -2.15
C GLN A 57 1.23 5.42 -2.32
N SER A 58 0.20 5.47 -3.17
CA SER A 58 -0.57 4.28 -3.48
C SER A 58 0.22 3.37 -4.41
N ASN A 59 0.34 2.10 -4.04
CA ASN A 59 1.23 1.14 -4.69
C ASN A 59 0.55 -0.22 -4.92
N MET A 60 0.96 -0.88 -5.98
CA MET A 60 0.57 -2.23 -6.36
C MET A 60 1.73 -3.17 -6.13
N TYR A 61 1.48 -4.26 -5.42
CA TYR A 61 2.46 -5.26 -5.01
C TYR A 61 2.12 -6.57 -5.69
N ILE A 62 3.06 -7.09 -6.47
CA ILE A 62 2.90 -8.35 -7.19
C ILE A 62 3.76 -9.40 -6.49
N PRO A 63 3.29 -10.66 -6.38
CA PRO A 63 4.10 -11.71 -5.79
C PRO A 63 5.38 -11.95 -6.61
N LEU A 64 6.55 -11.80 -6.00
CA LEU A 64 7.85 -11.72 -6.69
C LEU A 64 8.27 -13.02 -7.37
N ARG A 65 7.86 -14.17 -6.80
CA ARG A 65 8.31 -15.51 -7.25
C ARG A 65 7.17 -16.41 -7.70
N VAL A 66 6.01 -15.84 -8.02
CA VAL A 66 4.83 -16.61 -8.44
C VAL A 66 4.46 -16.19 -9.85
N ASN A 67 4.37 -17.16 -10.75
CA ASN A 67 3.78 -16.93 -12.06
C ASN A 67 2.26 -16.71 -11.89
N PRO A 68 1.62 -15.80 -12.65
CA PRO A 68 0.18 -15.61 -12.54
C PRO A 68 -0.66 -16.88 -12.75
N LEU A 69 -0.17 -17.85 -13.53
CA LEU A 69 -0.84 -19.14 -13.73
C LEU A 69 -0.88 -19.98 -12.46
N ASP A 70 0.12 -19.81 -11.58
CA ASP A 70 0.24 -20.51 -10.30
C ASP A 70 -0.28 -19.67 -9.12
N ALA A 71 -0.71 -18.43 -9.38
CA ALA A 71 -1.22 -17.54 -8.35
C ALA A 71 -2.58 -18.03 -7.84
N LYS A 72 -2.84 -17.85 -6.54
CA LYS A 72 -4.16 -18.19 -5.96
C LYS A 72 -5.30 -17.40 -6.60
N ARG A 73 -4.99 -16.18 -7.04
CA ARG A 73 -5.87 -15.31 -7.84
C ARG A 73 -5.05 -14.24 -8.53
N THR A 74 -5.55 -13.76 -9.65
CA THR A 74 -4.97 -12.62 -10.39
C THR A 74 -5.67 -11.31 -10.04
N HIS A 75 -6.89 -11.34 -9.49
CA HIS A 75 -7.56 -10.12 -9.02
C HIS A 75 -6.94 -9.63 -7.69
N PRO A 76 -6.46 -8.38 -7.60
CA PRO A 76 -5.77 -7.90 -6.41
C PRO A 76 -6.65 -7.87 -5.16
N ILE A 77 -6.06 -8.12 -3.99
CA ILE A 77 -6.64 -7.71 -2.70
C ILE A 77 -6.43 -6.21 -2.54
N ILE A 78 -7.50 -5.48 -2.25
CA ILE A 78 -7.46 -4.03 -2.20
C ILE A 78 -7.55 -3.56 -0.77
N LEU A 79 -6.55 -2.78 -0.38
CA LEU A 79 -6.41 -2.23 0.95
C LEU A 79 -6.42 -0.71 0.86
N GLN A 80 -7.04 -0.06 1.83
CA GLN A 80 -6.93 1.37 2.05
C GLN A 80 -6.28 1.62 3.42
N LEU A 81 -5.21 2.40 3.46
CA LEU A 81 -4.66 2.96 4.69
C LEU A 81 -5.34 4.30 4.96
N LYS A 82 -6.06 4.41 6.08
CA LYS A 82 -6.73 5.63 6.50
C LYS A 82 -6.65 5.77 8.02
N ASN A 83 -6.13 6.89 8.51
CA ASN A 83 -6.00 7.17 9.95
C ASN A 83 -5.31 6.03 10.71
N ASN A 84 -4.21 5.50 10.17
CA ASN A 84 -3.48 4.33 10.69
C ASN A 84 -4.25 3.00 10.69
N HIS A 85 -5.44 2.92 10.08
CA HIS A 85 -6.17 1.68 9.91
C HIS A 85 -6.06 1.13 8.49
N ILE A 86 -5.91 -0.19 8.38
CA ILE A 86 -6.01 -0.91 7.11
C ILE A 86 -7.43 -1.39 6.93
N ILE A 87 -8.04 -0.97 5.83
CA ILE A 87 -9.41 -1.30 5.48
C ILE A 87 -9.40 -2.17 4.23
N LEU A 88 -10.05 -3.33 4.30
CA LEU A 88 -10.29 -4.16 3.11
C LEU A 88 -11.39 -3.53 2.26
N ILE A 89 -11.08 -3.24 1.00
CA ILE A 89 -12.02 -2.65 0.05
C ILE A 89 -12.59 -3.74 -0.85
N LYS A 90 -13.92 -3.74 -0.99
CA LYS A 90 -14.64 -4.57 -1.98
C LYS A 90 -15.15 -3.68 -3.10
N ILE A 91 -14.76 -3.98 -4.33
CA ILE A 91 -15.22 -3.25 -5.50
C ILE A 91 -16.60 -3.77 -5.92
N LYS A 92 -17.49 -2.86 -6.31
CA LYS A 92 -18.69 -3.22 -7.08
C LYS A 92 -18.28 -3.77 -8.47
N PRO A 93 -18.95 -4.80 -9.00
CA PRO A 93 -18.56 -5.42 -10.28
C PRO A 93 -18.47 -4.47 -11.48
N SER A 94 -19.23 -3.37 -11.48
CA SER A 94 -19.28 -2.41 -12.59
C SER A 94 -18.24 -1.27 -12.49
N LEU A 95 -17.53 -1.15 -11.37
CA LEU A 95 -16.59 -0.06 -11.18
C LEU A 95 -15.24 -0.43 -11.80
N HIS A 96 -14.77 0.44 -12.70
CA HIS A 96 -13.42 0.35 -13.24
C HIS A 96 -12.46 1.05 -12.28
N ILE A 97 -11.44 0.32 -11.81
CA ILE A 97 -10.42 0.86 -10.93
C ILE A 97 -9.17 1.14 -11.75
N GLN A 98 -8.65 2.35 -11.60
CA GLN A 98 -7.28 2.65 -12.00
C GLN A 98 -6.35 2.11 -10.91
N TRP A 99 -5.60 1.06 -11.21
CA TRP A 99 -4.63 0.49 -10.28
C TRP A 99 -3.53 1.49 -9.92
N PRO A 100 -2.93 1.43 -8.71
CA PRO A 100 -1.76 2.25 -8.38
C PRO A 100 -0.52 1.83 -9.18
N ILE A 101 0.59 2.57 -9.03
CA ILE A 101 1.87 2.23 -9.67
C ILE A 101 2.48 0.96 -9.08
N LEU A 102 3.32 0.26 -9.83
CA LEU A 102 3.99 -0.95 -9.35
C LEU A 102 5.02 -0.63 -8.26
N TYR A 103 5.07 -1.47 -7.24
CA TYR A 103 6.12 -1.47 -6.23
C TYR A 103 6.77 -2.87 -6.11
N PRO A 104 8.11 -2.96 -6.00
CA PRO A 104 9.05 -1.86 -6.17
C PRO A 104 8.95 -1.26 -7.56
N GLU A 105 9.12 0.06 -7.65
CA GLU A 105 9.05 0.74 -8.94
C GLU A 105 10.14 0.17 -9.86
N PRO A 106 9.78 -0.16 -11.11
CA PRO A 106 10.74 -0.64 -12.07
C PRO A 106 11.63 0.50 -12.62
N ARG A 107 12.35 1.23 -11.77
CA ARG A 107 13.19 2.35 -12.20
C ARG A 107 14.42 1.82 -12.95
N GLY A 108 14.60 2.29 -14.19
CA GLY A 108 15.81 2.04 -14.97
C GLY A 108 15.91 0.64 -15.58
N HIS A 109 14.85 -0.17 -15.52
CA HIS A 109 14.80 -1.42 -16.28
C HIS A 109 14.57 -1.13 -17.77
N LYS A 110 15.30 -1.85 -18.63
CA LYS A 110 15.02 -1.86 -20.07
C LYS A 110 13.60 -2.40 -20.29
N GLU A 111 12.88 -1.89 -21.29
CA GLU A 111 11.54 -2.35 -21.67
C GLU A 111 11.45 -3.88 -21.83
N GLU A 112 12.52 -4.49 -22.35
CA GLU A 112 12.69 -5.94 -22.48
C GLU A 112 12.57 -6.70 -21.14
N VAL A 113 13.02 -6.11 -20.04
CA VAL A 113 12.95 -6.72 -18.71
C VAL A 113 11.54 -6.62 -18.14
N LEU A 114 10.83 -5.53 -18.44
CA LEU A 114 9.45 -5.33 -17.99
C LEU A 114 8.48 -6.23 -18.71
N THR A 115 8.62 -6.32 -20.03
CA THR A 115 7.79 -7.19 -20.88
C THR A 115 8.05 -8.67 -20.65
N ALA A 116 9.21 -9.03 -20.09
CA ALA A 116 9.53 -10.39 -19.67
C ALA A 116 8.89 -10.80 -18.33
N ASP A 117 8.41 -9.84 -17.52
CA ASP A 117 7.71 -10.17 -16.28
C ASP A 117 6.39 -10.89 -16.61
N PRO A 118 6.12 -12.08 -16.03
CA PRO A 118 4.94 -12.84 -16.37
C PRO A 118 3.63 -12.13 -16.00
N TRP A 119 3.67 -11.17 -15.07
CA TRP A 119 2.51 -10.34 -14.70
C TRP A 119 2.27 -9.15 -15.65
N TYR A 120 3.20 -8.84 -16.55
CA TYR A 120 3.11 -7.71 -17.47
C TYR A 120 1.80 -7.71 -18.24
N ASN A 121 1.40 -8.86 -18.81
CA ASN A 121 0.19 -8.96 -19.63
C ASN A 121 -1.11 -8.77 -18.84
N ILE A 122 -1.09 -8.97 -17.52
CA ILE A 122 -2.28 -8.80 -16.65
C ILE A 122 -2.39 -7.35 -16.19
N PHE A 123 -1.25 -6.73 -15.87
CA PHE A 123 -1.19 -5.38 -15.31
C PHE A 123 -0.45 -4.42 -16.22
N LYS A 124 -0.62 -4.54 -17.54
CA LYS A 124 0.08 -3.74 -18.55
C LYS A 124 0.00 -2.25 -18.26
N ASP A 125 -1.19 -1.75 -17.92
CA ASP A 125 -1.43 -0.33 -17.59
C ASP A 125 -0.72 0.15 -16.31
N VAL A 126 -0.23 -0.77 -15.48
CA VAL A 126 0.55 -0.50 -14.27
C VAL A 126 2.04 -0.48 -14.60
N PHE A 127 2.51 -1.44 -15.41
CA PHE A 127 3.90 -1.51 -15.87
C PHE A 127 4.26 -0.38 -16.83
N ASP A 128 3.35 -0.04 -17.75
CA ASP A 128 3.55 1.00 -18.77
C ASP A 128 3.36 2.41 -18.21
N ARG A 129 2.90 2.56 -16.96
CA ARG A 129 2.56 3.87 -16.43
C ARG A 129 3.84 4.69 -16.19
N PRO A 130 3.98 5.87 -16.83
CA PRO A 130 5.11 6.73 -16.54
C PRO A 130 5.04 7.17 -15.08
N VAL A 131 6.18 7.14 -14.38
CA VAL A 131 6.29 7.72 -13.06
C VAL A 131 6.03 9.21 -13.21
N LYS A 132 4.82 9.66 -12.87
CA LYS A 132 4.59 11.06 -12.59
C LYS A 132 5.38 11.35 -11.32
N ILE A 133 6.54 11.95 -11.46
CA ILE A 133 7.18 12.68 -10.37
C ILE A 133 6.15 13.75 -10.01
N LEU A 134 5.30 13.47 -9.02
CA LEU A 134 4.49 14.52 -8.42
C LEU A 134 5.51 15.55 -7.94
N PRO A 135 5.42 16.83 -8.38
CA PRO A 135 6.23 17.85 -7.78
C PRO A 135 6.01 17.78 -6.27
N GLU A 136 7.10 17.79 -5.52
CA GLU A 136 7.08 17.92 -4.05
C GLU A 136 5.99 18.89 -3.67
N PHE A 137 5.13 18.46 -2.73
CA PHE A 137 4.04 19.22 -2.15
C PHE A 137 4.19 20.72 -2.41
N THR A 138 3.38 21.27 -3.30
CA THR A 138 3.05 22.69 -3.20
C THR A 138 2.42 22.83 -1.82
N THR A 139 3.23 23.30 -0.87
CA THR A 139 2.77 23.84 0.40
C THR A 139 1.58 24.71 0.06
N ILE A 140 0.41 24.31 0.54
CA ILE A 140 -0.75 25.21 0.61
C ILE A 140 -0.21 26.47 1.29
N PRO A 141 -0.34 27.67 0.70
CA PRO A 141 0.08 28.87 1.39
C PRO A 141 -0.68 28.92 2.70
N ASP A 142 0.08 29.03 3.78
CA ASP A 142 -0.45 29.25 5.12
C ASP A 142 -1.12 30.64 5.08
N ASN A 143 -2.42 30.67 4.77
CA ASN A 143 -3.23 31.86 4.92
C ASN A 143 -3.54 32.02 6.42
N THR A 144 -2.51 32.27 7.21
CA THR A 144 -2.63 33.02 8.45
C THR A 144 -3.03 34.45 8.10
N ASP A 145 -4.34 34.70 8.08
CA ASP A 145 -4.94 35.96 8.52
C ASP A 145 -6.46 35.83 8.53
N ILE A 146 -7.02 35.28 9.62
CA ILE A 146 -8.26 35.80 10.21
C ILE A 146 -8.08 35.82 11.73
N SER A 147 -7.86 37.02 12.23
CA SER A 147 -8.01 37.48 13.59
C SER A 147 -9.30 36.98 14.25
N SER A 148 -9.16 36.52 15.50
CA SER A 148 -10.11 36.67 16.61
C SER A 148 -11.60 36.38 16.34
N ILE A 149 -12.07 35.18 16.71
CA ILE A 149 -13.42 35.01 17.24
C ILE A 149 -13.38 34.10 18.47
N HIS A 150 -13.60 34.74 19.61
CA HIS A 150 -14.03 34.26 20.92
C HIS A 150 -14.14 32.75 21.20
N SER A 151 -13.35 32.34 22.19
CA SER A 151 -13.68 31.31 23.18
C SER A 151 -15.08 31.52 23.77
N SER A 152 -15.92 30.50 23.71
CA SER A 152 -17.02 30.29 24.65
C SER A 152 -17.28 28.78 24.76
N ASP A 153 -16.65 28.16 25.74
CA ASP A 153 -17.06 26.87 26.27
C ASP A 153 -18.53 26.94 26.70
N SER A 154 -19.36 26.03 26.18
CA SER A 154 -20.52 25.51 26.92
C SER A 154 -20.85 24.12 26.39
N GLU A 155 -20.40 23.12 27.14
CA GLU A 155 -20.87 21.75 27.05
C GLU A 155 -22.39 21.72 27.27
N THR A 156 -23.12 21.04 26.38
CA THR A 156 -24.44 20.49 26.70
C THR A 156 -24.45 19.04 26.29
N ALA A 157 -24.29 18.17 27.28
CA ALA A 157 -24.57 16.75 27.18
C ALA A 157 -26.07 16.57 26.94
N VAL A 158 -26.43 15.91 25.83
CA VAL A 158 -27.79 15.43 25.62
C VAL A 158 -27.84 13.99 26.14
N ASP A 159 -28.43 13.85 27.32
CA ASP A 159 -28.83 12.58 27.91
C ASP A 159 -29.83 11.87 26.98
N LEU A 160 -29.45 10.70 26.48
CA LEU A 160 -30.37 9.73 25.86
C LEU A 160 -30.51 8.57 26.84
N THR A 161 -31.43 8.70 27.78
CA THR A 161 -31.98 7.55 28.52
C THR A 161 -32.96 6.78 27.65
N ILE A 162 -32.80 5.46 27.71
CA ILE A 162 -33.62 4.37 27.15
C ILE A 162 -35.05 4.42 27.68
#